data_AF-W6YJ87-F1
#
_entry.id   AF-W6YJ87-F1
#
_cell.length_a   1.000
_cell.length_b   1.000
_cell.length_c   1.000
_cell.angle_alpha   90.00
_cell.angle_beta   90.00
_cell.angle_gamma   90.00
#
_symmetry.space_group_name_H-M   'P 1'
#
loop_
_entity.id
_entity.type
_entity.pdbx_description
1 polymer ?
#
loop_
_entity_poly.entity_id
_entity_poly.type
_entity_poly.pdbx_seq_one_letter_code
_entity_poly.pdbx_strand_id
1 'polypeptide(L)'
;MDETEELHQKIVELQYKEEKLRAENNALQQALEEQAILIQELYQEKAGENDKEKVANYAEYVQTLQVDLNQAHHQIEYYKVLAEDSQRRAIRYQESLTQATKDQVAVSHVEAQKEQLQRELAEHKFIIHKLQSENKHAAENFERLRERDKKALAACELRLADLVSHACEVETESEAFSDVFTNLIDTLENENITARSVLNDRGALLNKMEVLYSVVVYQGLFQTLSDPHMTAIGCLPPGLDALMTGASDDLHAYQEIHSMFSGVGAAMEDQIRNELGGMSESAGGMLRSLHYIKRDVEAFLARLRAEPGAWFSIKAKFGNIWR
;
A
#
# COMPACT_ATOMS: atom_id res chain seq x y z
N MET A 1 5.50 -73.38 -32.58
CA MET A 1 4.17 -73.95 -32.29
C MET A 1 3.85 -73.58 -30.87
N ASP A 2 2.67 -73.01 -30.66
CA ASP A 2 2.18 -72.68 -29.32
C ASP A 2 1.94 -74.00 -28.57
N GLU A 3 2.49 -74.15 -27.35
CA GLU A 3 2.37 -75.39 -26.57
C GLU A 3 0.89 -75.78 -26.34
N THR A 4 0.00 -74.79 -26.36
CA THR A 4 -1.46 -74.98 -26.29
C THR A 4 -2.04 -75.68 -27.53
N GLU A 5 -1.52 -75.37 -28.72
CA GLU A 5 -1.95 -75.95 -29.99
C GLU A 5 -1.51 -77.42 -30.08
N GLU A 6 -0.30 -77.74 -29.62
CA GLU A 6 0.20 -79.13 -29.56
C GLU A 6 -0.59 -80.00 -28.58
N LEU A 7 -0.97 -79.46 -27.42
CA LEU A 7 -1.80 -80.16 -26.43
C LEU A 7 -3.22 -80.39 -26.94
N HIS A 8 -3.82 -79.41 -27.63
CA HIS A 8 -5.15 -79.58 -28.23
C HIS A 8 -5.17 -80.70 -29.25
N GLN A 9 -4.15 -80.75 -30.13
CA GLN A 9 -4.05 -81.79 -31.14
C GLN A 9 -3.91 -83.20 -30.53
N LYS A 10 -3.10 -83.35 -29.45
CA LYS A 10 -2.98 -84.63 -28.72
C LYS A 10 -4.29 -85.09 -28.06
N ILE A 11 -5.13 -84.16 -27.57
CA ILE A 11 -6.43 -84.50 -26.99
C ILE A 11 -7.35 -85.08 -28.07
N VAL A 12 -7.44 -84.42 -29.23
CA VAL A 12 -8.27 -84.86 -30.36
C VAL A 12 -7.83 -86.26 -30.84
N GLU A 13 -6.52 -86.49 -30.98
CA GLU A 13 -5.98 -87.80 -31.39
C GLU A 13 -6.30 -88.91 -30.38
N LEU A 14 -6.22 -88.65 -29.08
CA LEU A 14 -6.53 -89.63 -28.05
C LEU A 14 -8.03 -89.94 -27.96
N GLN A 15 -8.90 -88.93 -28.11
CA GLN A 15 -10.35 -89.13 -28.13
C GLN A 15 -10.79 -90.00 -29.31
N TYR A 16 -10.24 -89.73 -30.50
CA TYR A 16 -10.49 -90.56 -31.68
C TYR A 16 -10.03 -92.02 -31.47
N LYS A 17 -8.86 -92.20 -30.83
CA LYS A 17 -8.34 -93.54 -30.51
C LYS A 17 -9.21 -94.27 -29.47
N GLU A 18 -9.72 -93.57 -28.47
CA GLU A 18 -10.64 -94.12 -27.47
C GLU A 18 -11.95 -94.60 -28.12
N GLU A 19 -12.56 -93.78 -28.97
CA GLU A 19 -13.79 -94.15 -29.69
C GLU A 19 -13.60 -95.42 -30.53
N LYS A 20 -12.48 -95.51 -31.24
CA LYS A 20 -12.14 -96.71 -32.03
C LYS A 20 -11.98 -97.95 -31.15
N LEU A 21 -11.24 -97.84 -30.05
CA LEU A 21 -11.04 -98.95 -29.11
C LEU A 21 -12.35 -99.39 -28.44
N ARG A 22 -13.24 -98.44 -28.12
CA ARG A 22 -14.56 -98.73 -27.54
C ARG A 22 -15.45 -99.47 -28.53
N ALA A 23 -15.43 -99.09 -29.81
CA ALA A 23 -16.15 -99.79 -30.87
C ALA A 23 -15.62 -101.22 -31.07
N GLU A 24 -14.29 -101.41 -31.08
CA GLU A 24 -13.66 -102.74 -31.17
C GLU A 24 -14.02 -103.62 -29.95
N ASN A 25 -14.01 -103.05 -28.74
CA ASN A 25 -14.38 -103.77 -27.52
C ASN A 25 -15.85 -104.20 -27.53
N ASN A 26 -16.76 -103.32 -27.94
CA ASN A 26 -18.18 -103.66 -28.09
C ASN A 26 -18.41 -104.79 -29.11
N ALA A 27 -17.68 -104.78 -30.23
CA ALA A 27 -17.76 -105.83 -31.24
C ALA A 27 -17.24 -107.18 -30.71
N LEU A 28 -16.15 -107.17 -29.94
CA LEU A 28 -15.63 -108.36 -29.28
C LEU A 28 -16.59 -108.90 -28.21
N GLN A 29 -17.22 -108.02 -27.43
CA GLN A 29 -18.22 -108.39 -26.43
C GLN A 29 -19.42 -109.10 -27.08
N GLN A 30 -19.93 -108.59 -28.19
CA GLN A 30 -21.01 -109.22 -28.96
C GLN A 30 -20.61 -110.60 -29.50
N ALA A 31 -19.42 -110.70 -30.10
CA ALA A 31 -18.90 -111.98 -30.59
C ALA A 31 -18.74 -113.02 -29.45
N LEU A 32 -18.37 -112.56 -28.25
CA LEU A 32 -18.23 -113.41 -27.07
C LEU A 32 -19.60 -113.89 -26.56
N GLU A 33 -20.61 -113.04 -26.54
CA GLU A 33 -21.99 -113.40 -26.22
C GLU A 33 -22.54 -114.45 -27.19
N GLU A 34 -22.32 -114.26 -28.50
CA GLU A 34 -22.70 -115.22 -29.55
C GLU A 34 -21.99 -116.57 -29.36
N GLN A 35 -20.69 -116.56 -29.05
CA GLN A 35 -19.92 -117.77 -28.81
C GLN A 35 -20.36 -118.50 -27.53
N ALA A 36 -20.72 -117.77 -26.47
CA ALA A 36 -21.25 -118.34 -25.23
C ALA A 36 -22.62 -119.02 -25.44
N ILE A 37 -23.50 -118.41 -26.25
CA ILE A 37 -24.77 -119.01 -26.66
C ILE A 37 -24.52 -120.31 -27.43
N LEU A 38 -23.59 -120.30 -28.40
CA LEU A 38 -23.24 -121.48 -29.19
C LEU A 38 -22.72 -122.63 -28.32
N ILE A 39 -21.85 -122.34 -27.34
CA ILE A 39 -21.36 -123.34 -26.38
C ILE A 39 -22.54 -123.93 -25.58
N GLN A 40 -23.48 -123.10 -25.14
CA GLN A 40 -24.65 -123.53 -24.39
C GLN A 40 -25.59 -124.43 -25.22
N GLU A 41 -25.80 -124.10 -26.49
CA GLU A 41 -26.57 -124.92 -27.45
C GLU A 41 -25.91 -126.29 -27.67
N LEU A 42 -24.57 -126.33 -27.84
CA LEU A 42 -23.82 -127.58 -28.01
C LEU A 42 -23.87 -128.47 -26.77
N TYR A 43 -23.87 -127.89 -25.56
CA TYR A 43 -24.06 -128.65 -24.32
C TYR A 43 -25.48 -129.25 -24.22
N GLN A 44 -26.51 -128.57 -24.73
CA GLN A 44 -27.88 -129.09 -24.79
C GLN A 44 -28.02 -130.21 -25.84
N GLU A 45 -27.39 -130.06 -27.00
CA GLU A 45 -27.39 -131.08 -28.07
C GLU A 45 -26.66 -132.36 -27.61
N LYS A 46 -25.51 -132.23 -26.94
CA LYS A 46 -24.76 -133.34 -26.34
C LYS A 46 -25.57 -134.14 -25.30
N ALA A 47 -26.48 -133.48 -24.56
CA ALA A 47 -27.32 -134.15 -23.56
C ALA A 47 -28.37 -135.09 -24.19
N GLY A 48 -28.62 -134.99 -25.50
CA GLY A 48 -29.52 -135.85 -26.27
C GLY A 48 -28.85 -136.99 -27.06
N GLU A 49 -27.51 -137.02 -27.17
CA GLU A 49 -26.78 -137.90 -28.09
C GLU A 49 -26.13 -139.11 -27.38
N ASN A 50 -26.47 -140.35 -27.77
CA ASN A 50 -25.95 -141.60 -27.18
C ASN A 50 -24.70 -142.18 -27.89
N ASP A 51 -24.14 -141.45 -28.87
CA ASP A 51 -23.08 -141.93 -29.75
C ASP A 51 -21.68 -141.52 -29.25
N LYS A 52 -20.91 -142.48 -28.74
CA LYS A 52 -19.69 -142.22 -27.94
C LYS A 52 -18.58 -141.48 -28.69
N GLU A 53 -18.49 -141.64 -30.02
CA GLU A 53 -17.46 -141.01 -30.85
C GLU A 53 -17.78 -139.53 -31.14
N LYS A 54 -19.06 -139.21 -31.37
CA LYS A 54 -19.53 -137.82 -31.47
C LYS A 54 -19.35 -137.07 -30.16
N VAL A 55 -19.66 -137.72 -29.03
CA VAL A 55 -19.51 -137.14 -27.68
C VAL A 55 -18.06 -136.72 -27.39
N ALA A 56 -17.06 -137.44 -27.92
CA ALA A 56 -15.64 -137.10 -27.80
C ALA A 56 -15.25 -135.90 -28.69
N ASN A 57 -15.66 -135.88 -29.96
CA ASN A 57 -15.44 -134.72 -30.85
C ASN A 57 -16.11 -133.45 -30.33
N TYR A 58 -17.33 -133.54 -29.77
CA TYR A 58 -18.00 -132.41 -29.12
C TYR A 58 -17.23 -131.91 -27.90
N ALA A 59 -16.60 -132.80 -27.12
CA ALA A 59 -15.80 -132.38 -25.96
C ALA A 59 -14.55 -131.59 -26.37
N GLU A 60 -13.85 -132.02 -27.42
CA GLU A 60 -12.67 -131.31 -27.95
C GLU A 60 -13.03 -129.97 -28.58
N TYR A 61 -14.15 -129.90 -29.32
CA TYR A 61 -14.66 -128.66 -29.90
C TYR A 61 -15.09 -127.65 -28.83
N VAL A 62 -15.81 -128.09 -27.79
CA VAL A 62 -16.18 -127.26 -26.65
C VAL A 62 -14.94 -126.78 -25.89
N GLN A 63 -13.92 -127.62 -25.73
CA GLN A 63 -12.66 -127.21 -25.11
C GLN A 63 -11.93 -126.13 -25.92
N THR A 64 -11.95 -126.24 -27.26
CA THR A 64 -11.39 -125.23 -28.17
C THR A 64 -12.15 -123.91 -28.05
N LEU A 65 -13.48 -123.95 -28.10
CA LEU A 65 -14.32 -122.76 -27.92
C LEU A 65 -14.14 -122.11 -26.54
N GLN A 66 -13.88 -122.91 -25.50
CA GLN A 66 -13.62 -122.39 -24.15
C GLN A 66 -12.26 -121.69 -24.06
N VAL A 67 -11.24 -122.19 -24.78
CA VAL A 67 -9.94 -121.52 -24.91
C VAL A 67 -10.11 -120.20 -25.67
N ASP A 68 -10.83 -120.20 -26.79
CA ASP A 68 -11.11 -118.99 -27.58
C ASP A 68 -11.89 -117.95 -26.77
N LEU A 69 -12.92 -118.36 -26.03
CA LEU A 69 -13.71 -117.50 -25.16
C LEU A 69 -12.87 -116.90 -24.02
N ASN A 70 -11.95 -117.68 -23.44
CA ASN A 70 -11.00 -117.16 -22.47
C ASN A 70 -10.03 -116.16 -23.13
N GLN A 71 -9.53 -116.45 -24.33
CA GLN A 71 -8.64 -115.54 -25.06
C GLN A 71 -9.35 -114.22 -25.44
N ALA A 72 -10.61 -114.28 -25.85
CA ALA A 72 -11.43 -113.11 -26.13
C ALA A 72 -11.68 -112.26 -24.87
N HIS A 73 -11.96 -112.88 -23.72
CA HIS A 73 -12.03 -112.17 -22.43
C HIS A 73 -10.72 -111.44 -22.10
N HIS A 74 -9.57 -112.07 -22.30
CA HIS A 74 -8.28 -111.41 -22.06
C HIS A 74 -8.05 -110.23 -23.02
N GLN A 75 -8.48 -110.34 -24.28
CA GLN A 75 -8.40 -109.24 -25.25
C GLN A 75 -9.33 -108.07 -24.86
N ILE A 76 -10.57 -108.37 -24.46
CA ILE A 76 -11.53 -107.37 -23.96
C ILE A 76 -10.96 -106.60 -22.78
N GLU A 77 -10.41 -107.32 -21.78
CA GLU A 77 -9.83 -106.69 -20.59
C GLU A 77 -8.58 -105.87 -20.94
N TYR A 78 -7.73 -106.37 -21.84
CA TYR A 78 -6.58 -105.62 -22.35
C TYR A 78 -7.00 -104.31 -23.02
N TYR A 79 -7.97 -104.35 -23.93
CA TYR A 79 -8.45 -103.15 -24.62
C TYR A 79 -9.19 -102.18 -23.70
N LYS A 80 -9.89 -102.70 -22.69
CA LYS A 80 -10.51 -101.88 -21.65
C LYS A 80 -9.47 -101.11 -20.84
N VAL A 81 -8.41 -101.78 -20.37
CA VAL A 81 -7.29 -101.13 -19.67
C VAL A 81 -6.63 -100.06 -20.56
N LEU A 82 -6.46 -100.36 -21.86
CA LEU A 82 -5.88 -99.42 -22.81
C LEU A 82 -6.77 -98.18 -23.02
N ALA A 83 -8.09 -98.38 -23.14
CA ALA A 83 -9.06 -97.30 -23.25
C ALA A 83 -9.07 -96.42 -21.99
N GLU A 84 -9.12 -97.02 -20.80
CA GLU A 84 -9.07 -96.31 -19.51
C GLU A 84 -7.75 -95.52 -19.31
N ASP A 85 -6.61 -96.08 -19.73
CA ASP A 85 -5.34 -95.35 -19.72
C ASP A 85 -5.34 -94.18 -20.71
N SER A 86 -5.89 -94.37 -21.92
CA SER A 86 -6.00 -93.29 -22.92
C SER A 86 -6.90 -92.15 -22.42
N GLN A 87 -8.02 -92.47 -21.78
CA GLN A 87 -8.93 -91.50 -21.18
C GLN A 87 -8.25 -90.73 -20.04
N ARG A 88 -7.53 -91.42 -19.14
CA ARG A 88 -6.74 -90.77 -18.08
C ARG A 88 -5.65 -89.86 -18.63
N ARG A 89 -5.05 -90.18 -19.79
CA ARG A 89 -4.09 -89.29 -20.47
C ARG A 89 -4.79 -88.07 -21.08
N ALA A 90 -5.94 -88.26 -21.74
CA ALA A 90 -6.73 -87.16 -22.30
C ALA A 90 -7.17 -86.17 -21.21
N ILE A 91 -7.66 -86.66 -20.06
CA ILE A 91 -8.04 -85.82 -18.91
C ILE A 91 -6.85 -85.01 -18.40
N ARG A 92 -5.69 -85.65 -18.21
CA ARG A 92 -4.47 -84.94 -17.77
C ARG A 92 -4.03 -83.85 -18.75
N TYR A 93 -4.12 -84.11 -20.06
CA TYR A 93 -3.81 -83.09 -21.06
C TYR A 93 -4.83 -81.96 -21.08
N GLN A 94 -6.11 -82.26 -20.88
CA GLN A 94 -7.15 -81.24 -20.77
C GLN A 94 -6.95 -80.36 -19.53
N GLU A 95 -6.66 -80.96 -18.37
CA GLU A 95 -6.30 -80.22 -17.16
C GLU A 95 -5.07 -79.34 -17.39
N SER A 96 -4.01 -79.89 -17.99
CA SER A 96 -2.80 -79.14 -18.33
C SER A 96 -3.08 -77.97 -19.28
N LEU A 97 -3.93 -78.16 -20.29
CA LEU A 97 -4.32 -77.09 -21.23
C LEU A 97 -5.14 -76.01 -20.52
N THR A 98 -6.09 -76.40 -19.66
CA THR A 98 -6.88 -75.43 -18.88
C THR A 98 -6.04 -74.66 -17.88
N GLN A 99 -4.98 -75.26 -17.32
CA GLN A 99 -4.05 -74.55 -16.45
C GLN A 99 -3.14 -73.61 -17.26
N ALA A 100 -2.56 -74.07 -18.38
CA ALA A 100 -1.72 -73.24 -19.24
C ALA A 100 -2.47 -72.01 -19.77
N THR A 101 -3.73 -72.18 -20.18
CA THR A 101 -4.59 -71.07 -20.63
C THR A 101 -4.92 -70.08 -19.50
N LYS A 102 -5.18 -70.55 -18.27
CA LYS A 102 -5.35 -69.67 -17.11
C LYS A 102 -4.08 -68.88 -16.82
N ASP A 103 -2.92 -69.53 -16.87
CA ASP A 103 -1.63 -68.90 -16.63
C ASP A 103 -1.32 -67.86 -17.72
N GLN A 104 -1.61 -68.16 -18.99
CA GLN A 104 -1.47 -67.21 -20.10
C GLN A 104 -2.36 -65.98 -19.93
N VAL A 105 -3.63 -66.16 -19.51
CA VAL A 105 -4.54 -65.04 -19.22
C VAL A 105 -4.03 -64.20 -18.05
N ALA A 106 -3.51 -64.85 -16.99
CA ALA A 106 -2.93 -64.15 -15.85
C ALA A 106 -1.69 -63.33 -16.23
N VAL A 107 -0.78 -63.91 -17.04
CA VAL A 107 0.40 -63.22 -17.56
C VAL A 107 0.00 -62.03 -18.42
N SER A 108 -0.93 -62.21 -19.36
CA SER A 108 -1.44 -61.12 -20.21
C SER A 108 -2.07 -59.99 -19.40
N HIS A 109 -2.81 -60.32 -18.33
CA HIS A 109 -3.37 -59.32 -17.42
C HIS A 109 -2.29 -58.52 -16.69
N VAL A 110 -1.26 -59.19 -16.16
CA VAL A 110 -0.13 -58.53 -15.49
C VAL A 110 0.67 -57.67 -16.46
N GLU A 111 0.88 -58.12 -17.70
CA GLU A 111 1.54 -57.34 -18.75
C GLU A 111 0.74 -56.09 -19.12
N ALA A 112 -0.58 -56.21 -19.29
CA ALA A 112 -1.45 -55.06 -19.56
C ALA A 112 -1.43 -54.04 -18.40
N GLN A 113 -1.46 -54.50 -17.14
CA GLN A 113 -1.31 -53.63 -15.97
C GLN A 113 0.06 -52.94 -15.94
N LYS A 114 1.13 -53.67 -16.25
CA LYS A 114 2.48 -53.11 -16.33
C LYS A 114 2.58 -52.01 -17.39
N GLU A 115 2.01 -52.23 -18.58
CA GLU A 115 1.97 -51.22 -19.65
C GLU A 115 1.14 -49.99 -19.25
N GLN A 116 0.02 -50.18 -18.56
CA GLN A 116 -0.78 -49.07 -18.03
C GLN A 116 0.03 -48.24 -17.03
N LEU A 117 0.64 -48.88 -16.03
CA LEU A 117 1.46 -48.19 -15.01
C LEU A 117 2.67 -47.49 -15.64
N GLN A 118 3.26 -48.04 -16.69
CA GLN A 118 4.34 -47.39 -17.43
C GLN A 118 3.87 -46.11 -18.15
N ARG A 119 2.67 -46.13 -18.75
CA ARG A 119 2.07 -44.94 -19.37
C ARG A 119 1.77 -43.85 -18.33
N GLU A 120 1.15 -44.22 -17.21
CA GLU A 120 0.86 -43.30 -16.10
C GLU A 120 2.15 -42.70 -15.53
N LEU A 121 3.19 -43.52 -15.34
CA LEU A 121 4.49 -43.04 -14.87
C LEU A 121 5.17 -42.08 -15.86
N ALA A 122 5.04 -42.31 -17.16
CA ALA A 122 5.54 -41.39 -18.18
C ALA A 122 4.77 -40.06 -18.18
N GLU A 123 3.45 -40.11 -18.06
CA GLU A 123 2.58 -38.93 -17.96
C GLU A 123 2.91 -38.10 -16.71
N HIS A 124 3.02 -38.73 -15.54
CA HIS A 124 3.38 -38.03 -14.31
C HIS A 124 4.78 -37.40 -14.39
N LYS A 125 5.76 -38.09 -14.98
CA LYS A 125 7.09 -37.49 -15.22
C LYS A 125 7.02 -36.24 -16.10
N PHE A 126 6.21 -36.29 -17.16
CA PHE A 126 6.00 -35.14 -18.03
C PHE A 126 5.37 -33.96 -17.28
N ILE A 127 4.32 -34.22 -16.50
CA ILE A 127 3.64 -33.19 -15.68
C ILE A 127 4.61 -32.58 -14.66
N ILE A 128 5.42 -33.39 -13.98
CA ILE A 128 6.43 -32.91 -13.01
C ILE A 128 7.42 -31.98 -13.70
N HIS A 129 7.96 -32.35 -14.86
CA HIS A 129 8.88 -31.49 -15.60
C HIS A 129 8.23 -30.16 -16.03
N LYS A 130 6.96 -30.21 -16.46
CA LYS A 130 6.20 -28.99 -16.79
C LYS A 130 6.07 -28.06 -15.58
N LEU A 131 5.65 -28.60 -14.43
CA LEU A 131 5.50 -27.83 -13.19
C LEU A 131 6.86 -27.27 -12.70
N GLN A 132 7.94 -28.02 -12.83
CA GLN A 132 9.29 -27.54 -12.51
C GLN A 132 9.70 -26.36 -13.39
N SER A 133 9.40 -26.42 -14.70
CA SER A 133 9.67 -25.32 -15.64
C SER A 133 8.83 -24.09 -15.31
N GLU A 134 7.55 -24.26 -15.03
CA GLU A 134 6.65 -23.16 -14.64
C GLU A 134 7.09 -22.50 -13.33
N ASN A 135 7.48 -23.30 -12.32
CA ASN A 135 7.98 -22.81 -11.05
C ASN A 135 9.30 -22.03 -11.22
N LYS A 136 10.22 -22.53 -12.05
CA LYS A 136 11.45 -21.80 -12.41
C LYS A 136 11.12 -20.45 -13.04
N HIS A 137 10.20 -20.40 -14.00
CA HIS A 137 9.79 -19.15 -14.63
C HIS A 137 9.14 -18.19 -13.62
N ALA A 138 8.29 -18.69 -12.74
CA ALA A 138 7.68 -17.90 -11.68
C ALA A 138 8.74 -17.29 -10.75
N ALA A 139 9.74 -18.08 -10.33
CA ALA A 139 10.85 -17.61 -9.51
C ALA A 139 11.65 -16.48 -10.21
N GLU A 140 11.96 -16.63 -11.49
CA GLU A 140 12.62 -15.58 -12.28
C GLU A 140 11.79 -14.29 -12.36
N ASN A 141 10.47 -14.41 -12.52
CA ASN A 141 9.57 -13.24 -12.54
C ASN A 141 9.51 -12.54 -11.18
N PHE A 142 9.45 -13.30 -10.08
CA PHE A 142 9.48 -12.74 -8.73
C PHE A 142 10.78 -12.00 -8.45
N GLU A 143 11.92 -12.52 -8.91
CA GLU A 143 13.21 -11.85 -8.75
C GLU A 143 13.26 -10.53 -9.53
N ARG A 144 12.76 -10.52 -10.78
CA ARG A 144 12.65 -9.27 -11.57
C ARG A 144 11.73 -8.24 -10.91
N LEU A 145 10.62 -8.68 -10.32
CA LEU A 145 9.70 -7.79 -9.61
C LEU A 145 10.36 -7.19 -8.37
N ARG A 146 11.05 -8.02 -7.56
CA ARG A 146 11.82 -7.53 -6.40
C ARG A 146 12.87 -6.50 -6.77
N GLU A 147 13.62 -6.72 -7.85
CA GLU A 147 14.59 -5.74 -8.34
C GLU A 147 13.94 -4.44 -8.84
N ARG A 148 12.77 -4.52 -9.47
CA ARG A 148 11.99 -3.34 -9.86
C ARG A 148 11.53 -2.55 -8.63
N ASP A 149 10.99 -3.24 -7.62
CA ASP A 149 10.50 -2.61 -6.40
C ASP A 149 11.63 -1.97 -5.60
N LYS A 150 12.78 -2.64 -5.50
CA LYS A 150 14.00 -2.09 -4.89
C LYS A 150 14.44 -0.78 -5.56
N LYS A 151 14.43 -0.73 -6.90
CA LYS A 151 14.76 0.49 -7.65
C LYS A 151 13.74 1.60 -7.43
N ALA A 152 12.45 1.25 -7.39
CA ALA A 152 11.38 2.23 -7.13
C ALA A 152 11.48 2.80 -5.71
N LEU A 153 11.75 1.97 -4.70
CA LEU A 153 11.98 2.40 -3.32
C LEU A 153 13.18 3.35 -3.22
N ALA A 154 14.32 3.00 -3.82
CA ALA A 154 15.49 3.87 -3.83
C ALA A 154 15.20 5.24 -4.49
N ALA A 155 14.41 5.27 -5.57
CA ALA A 155 14.00 6.52 -6.19
C ALA A 155 13.06 7.35 -5.30
N CYS A 156 12.14 6.71 -4.58
CA CYS A 156 11.27 7.37 -3.61
C CYS A 156 12.06 7.93 -2.42
N GLU A 157 13.05 7.19 -1.91
CA GLU A 157 13.94 7.64 -0.83
C GLU A 157 14.74 8.87 -1.23
N LEU A 158 15.30 8.90 -2.45
CA LEU A 158 15.98 10.07 -2.99
C LEU A 158 15.05 11.29 -3.06
N ARG A 159 13.85 11.10 -3.63
CA ARG A 159 12.86 12.19 -3.73
C ARG A 159 12.41 12.70 -2.36
N LEU A 160 12.29 11.81 -1.37
CA LEU A 160 11.94 12.21 0.00
C LEU A 160 13.08 13.01 0.64
N ALA A 161 14.33 12.60 0.43
CA ALA A 161 15.49 13.36 0.90
C ALA A 161 15.54 14.76 0.29
N ASP A 162 15.28 14.89 -1.02
CA ASP A 162 15.21 16.19 -1.69
C ASP A 162 14.11 17.09 -1.12
N LEU A 163 12.91 16.53 -0.88
CA LEU A 163 11.79 17.27 -0.29
C LEU A 163 12.07 17.72 1.15
N VAL A 164 12.74 16.87 1.95
CA VAL A 164 13.14 17.23 3.31
C VAL A 164 14.19 18.34 3.28
N SER A 165 15.18 18.25 2.39
CA SER A 165 16.18 19.31 2.22
C SER A 165 15.52 20.64 1.85
N HIS A 166 14.60 20.62 0.90
CA HIS A 166 13.87 21.82 0.49
C HIS A 166 12.98 22.38 1.62
N ALA A 167 12.32 21.53 2.40
CA ALA A 167 11.55 21.97 3.56
C ALA A 167 12.44 22.67 4.60
N CYS A 168 13.64 22.13 4.87
CA CYS A 168 14.60 22.78 5.75
C CYS A 168 15.06 24.14 5.21
N GLU A 169 15.32 24.27 3.90
CA GLU A 169 15.66 25.55 3.28
C GLU A 169 14.54 26.58 3.52
N VAL A 170 13.28 26.21 3.26
CA VAL A 170 12.11 27.09 3.46
C VAL A 170 11.96 27.48 4.94
N GLU A 171 12.17 26.55 5.87
CA GLU A 171 12.15 26.85 7.31
C GLU A 171 13.23 27.87 7.67
N THR A 172 14.47 27.70 7.18
CA THR A 172 15.56 28.66 7.44
C THR A 172 15.31 30.02 6.81
N GLU A 173 14.74 30.09 5.61
CA GLU A 173 14.33 31.35 4.99
C GLU A 173 13.21 32.02 5.79
N SER A 174 12.23 31.25 6.27
CA SER A 174 11.14 31.76 7.10
C SER A 174 11.64 32.32 8.43
N GLU A 175 12.59 31.66 9.08
CA GLU A 175 13.27 32.17 10.28
C GLU A 175 14.01 33.48 9.99
N ALA A 176 14.79 33.52 8.90
CA ALA A 176 15.49 34.73 8.49
C ALA A 176 14.53 35.89 8.20
N PHE A 177 13.38 35.64 7.55
CA PHE A 177 12.35 36.65 7.33
C PHE A 177 11.74 37.13 8.66
N SER A 178 11.44 36.20 9.58
CA SER A 178 10.93 36.54 10.91
C SER A 178 11.89 37.46 11.64
N ASP A 179 13.18 37.15 11.65
CA ASP A 179 14.22 37.97 12.28
C ASP A 179 14.30 39.37 11.66
N VAL A 180 14.22 39.48 10.33
CA VAL A 180 14.20 40.78 9.64
C VAL A 180 12.97 41.60 10.03
N PHE A 181 11.79 40.98 10.12
CA PHE A 181 10.57 41.68 10.54
C PHE A 181 10.62 42.12 12.01
N THR A 182 11.11 41.27 12.91
CA THR A 182 11.30 41.64 14.32
C THR A 182 12.24 42.82 14.46
N ASN A 183 13.40 42.79 13.78
CA ASN A 183 14.35 43.91 13.77
C ASN A 183 13.74 45.20 13.22
N LEU A 184 12.91 45.11 12.18
CA LEU A 184 12.22 46.28 11.60
C LEU A 184 11.20 46.86 12.59
N ILE A 185 10.42 46.02 13.26
CA ILE A 185 9.47 46.44 14.30
C ILE A 185 10.22 47.16 15.42
N ASP A 186 11.29 46.56 15.95
CA ASP A 186 12.10 47.15 17.01
C ASP A 186 12.70 48.50 16.59
N THR A 187 13.14 48.62 15.32
CA THR A 187 13.67 49.87 14.78
C THR A 187 12.58 50.95 14.74
N LEU A 188 11.40 50.63 14.21
CA LEU A 188 10.27 51.56 14.14
C LEU A 188 9.74 51.95 15.52
N GLU A 189 9.70 51.03 16.48
CA GLU A 189 9.31 51.32 17.86
C GLU A 189 10.31 52.28 18.52
N ASN A 190 11.62 52.05 18.34
CA ASN A 190 12.67 52.94 18.84
C ASN A 190 12.63 54.34 18.20
N GLU A 191 12.42 54.41 16.89
CA GLU A 191 12.23 55.67 16.18
C GLU A 191 10.99 56.42 16.71
N ASN A 192 9.90 55.72 16.96
CA ASN A 192 8.67 56.29 17.51
C ASN A 192 8.87 56.84 18.94
N ILE A 193 9.53 56.07 19.82
CA ILE A 193 9.89 56.51 21.17
C ILE A 193 10.74 57.78 21.10
N THR A 194 11.74 57.81 20.21
CA THR A 194 12.62 58.96 20.01
C THR A 194 11.83 60.18 19.54
N ALA A 195 10.96 60.02 18.53
CA ALA A 195 10.11 61.08 18.01
C ALA A 195 9.18 61.66 19.09
N ARG A 196 8.54 60.80 19.89
CA ARG A 196 7.71 61.22 21.02
C ARG A 196 8.49 62.01 22.07
N SER A 197 9.72 61.58 22.40
CA SER A 197 10.58 62.32 23.32
C SER A 197 10.87 63.73 22.81
N VAL A 198 11.24 63.86 21.53
CA VAL A 198 11.52 65.16 20.90
C VAL A 198 10.27 66.05 20.89
N LEU A 199 9.10 65.51 20.58
CA LEU A 199 7.84 66.24 20.62
C LEU A 199 7.52 66.75 22.04
N ASN A 200 7.67 65.91 23.05
CA ASN A 200 7.47 66.29 24.45
C ASN A 200 8.43 67.39 24.90
N ASP A 201 9.71 67.28 24.56
CA ASP A 201 10.72 68.31 24.87
C ASP A 201 10.39 69.65 24.19
N ARG A 202 9.94 69.60 22.93
CA ARG A 202 9.50 70.78 22.17
C ARG A 202 8.25 71.42 22.77
N GLY A 203 7.26 70.62 23.15
CA GLY A 203 6.05 71.08 23.84
C GLY A 203 6.38 71.76 25.18
N ALA A 204 7.28 71.18 25.97
CA ALA A 204 7.75 71.79 27.21
C ALA A 204 8.49 73.12 26.98
N LEU A 205 9.28 73.23 25.90
CA LEU A 205 9.95 74.48 25.53
C LEU A 205 8.93 75.57 25.14
N LEU A 206 7.92 75.24 24.33
CA LEU A 206 6.86 76.18 23.94
C LEU A 206 6.14 76.75 25.18
N ASN A 207 5.77 75.88 26.13
CA ASN A 207 5.13 76.30 27.38
C ASN A 207 6.02 77.25 28.20
N LYS A 208 7.35 77.02 28.24
CA LYS A 208 8.29 77.94 28.91
C LYS A 208 8.39 79.28 28.19
N MET A 209 8.41 79.27 26.85
CA MET A 209 8.44 80.50 26.04
C MET A 209 7.17 81.33 26.26
N GLU A 210 5.99 80.72 26.35
CA GLU A 210 4.73 81.41 26.64
C GLU A 210 4.78 82.24 27.93
N VAL A 211 5.27 81.63 29.00
CA VAL A 211 5.40 82.29 30.31
C VAL A 211 6.44 83.42 30.23
N LEU A 212 7.61 83.16 29.63
CA LEU A 212 8.68 84.16 29.52
C LEU A 212 8.24 85.38 28.70
N TYR A 213 7.56 85.19 27.57
CA TYR A 213 7.11 86.30 26.73
C TYR A 213 6.10 87.19 27.43
N SER A 214 5.12 86.58 28.11
CA SER A 214 4.15 87.32 28.91
C SER A 214 4.86 88.17 29.97
N VAL A 215 5.84 87.59 30.66
CA VAL A 215 6.63 88.32 31.68
C VAL A 215 7.46 89.44 31.06
N VAL A 216 8.20 89.21 29.97
CA VAL A 216 9.09 90.21 29.36
C VAL A 216 8.33 91.42 28.82
N VAL A 217 7.18 91.23 28.16
CA VAL A 217 6.37 92.33 27.62
C VAL A 217 5.86 93.24 28.73
N TYR A 218 5.31 92.65 29.81
CA TYR A 218 4.84 93.43 30.95
C TYR A 218 6.00 94.04 31.74
N GLN A 219 7.10 93.30 31.96
CA GLN A 219 8.27 93.77 32.69
C GLN A 219 8.91 94.98 32.00
N GLY A 220 9.07 94.98 30.67
CA GLY A 220 9.63 96.12 29.94
C GLY A 220 8.78 97.39 30.08
N LEU A 221 7.45 97.24 30.06
CA LEU A 221 6.53 98.35 30.29
C LEU A 221 6.62 98.87 31.73
N PHE A 222 6.60 97.98 32.71
CA PHE A 222 6.71 98.37 34.11
C PHE A 222 8.06 98.99 34.44
N GLN A 223 9.16 98.49 33.89
CA GLN A 223 10.49 99.11 34.04
C GLN A 223 10.51 100.52 33.48
N THR A 224 9.91 100.75 32.30
CA THR A 224 9.82 102.09 31.71
C THR A 224 8.95 103.04 32.54
N LEU A 225 7.89 102.53 33.16
CA LEU A 225 7.03 103.28 34.07
C LEU A 225 7.71 103.59 35.40
N SER A 226 8.57 102.70 35.90
CA SER A 226 9.23 102.82 37.19
C SER A 226 10.53 103.63 37.16
N ASP A 227 11.21 103.77 36.01
CA ASP A 227 12.44 104.55 35.89
C ASP A 227 12.16 106.07 35.95
N PRO A 228 12.55 106.78 37.03
CA PRO A 228 12.28 108.21 37.19
C PRO A 228 12.99 109.08 36.13
N HIS A 229 14.07 108.61 35.52
CA HIS A 229 14.89 109.36 34.58
C HIS A 229 14.41 109.25 33.12
N MET A 230 13.60 108.24 32.79
CA MET A 230 13.02 108.08 31.45
C MET A 230 11.90 109.09 31.19
N THR A 231 12.17 110.15 30.45
CA THR A 231 11.15 111.16 30.09
C THR A 231 10.32 110.75 28.86
N ALA A 232 10.83 109.83 28.04
CA ALA A 232 10.14 109.31 26.88
C ALA A 232 9.10 108.24 27.27
N ILE A 233 7.94 108.28 26.62
CA ILE A 233 6.95 107.20 26.71
C ILE A 233 7.55 105.98 26.03
N GLY A 234 7.59 104.86 26.75
CA GLY A 234 8.14 103.61 26.23
C GLY A 234 7.59 103.23 24.87
N CYS A 235 8.40 102.53 24.09
CA CYS A 235 7.95 101.81 22.91
C CYS A 235 7.85 100.33 23.26
N LEU A 236 7.10 99.59 22.44
CA LEU A 236 7.20 98.13 22.48
C LEU A 236 8.66 97.70 22.24
N PRO A 237 9.09 96.56 22.80
CA PRO A 237 10.43 96.03 22.56
C PRO A 237 10.73 95.94 21.05
N PRO A 238 11.84 96.54 20.57
CA PRO A 238 12.23 96.42 19.17
C PRO A 238 12.54 94.95 18.88
N GLY A 239 11.67 94.31 18.08
CA GLY A 239 11.75 92.88 17.77
C GLY A 239 10.51 92.07 18.12
N LEU A 240 9.54 92.62 18.86
CA LEU A 240 8.29 91.91 19.17
C LEU A 240 7.55 91.47 17.89
N ASP A 241 7.54 92.30 16.85
CA ASP A 241 6.89 91.99 15.58
C ASP A 241 7.58 90.84 14.85
N ALA A 242 8.91 90.86 14.75
CA ALA A 242 9.67 89.78 14.14
C ALA A 242 9.49 88.46 14.90
N LEU A 243 9.39 88.52 16.23
CA LEU A 243 9.12 87.36 17.07
C LEU A 243 7.69 86.82 16.89
N MET A 244 6.68 87.69 16.81
CA MET A 244 5.31 87.28 16.53
C MET A 244 5.14 86.70 15.13
N THR A 245 5.85 87.24 14.13
CA THR A 245 5.94 86.65 12.79
C THR A 245 6.57 85.27 12.85
N GLY A 246 7.71 85.10 13.52
CA GLY A 246 8.36 83.79 13.67
C GLY A 246 7.48 82.77 14.41
N ALA A 247 6.75 83.20 15.45
CA ALA A 247 5.79 82.34 16.13
C ALA A 247 4.58 81.96 15.26
N SER A 248 4.17 82.84 14.34
CA SER A 248 3.15 82.54 13.34
C SER A 248 3.64 81.53 12.32
N ASP A 249 4.89 81.64 11.87
CA ASP A 249 5.51 80.69 10.94
C ASP A 249 5.64 79.30 11.58
N ASP A 250 6.09 79.24 12.84
CA ASP A 250 6.15 78.00 13.62
C ASP A 250 4.78 77.36 13.78
N LEU A 251 3.74 78.15 14.07
CA LEU A 251 2.36 77.67 14.15
C LEU A 251 1.88 77.07 12.83
N HIS A 252 2.17 77.73 11.71
CA HIS A 252 1.86 77.20 10.38
C HIS A 252 2.57 75.87 10.12
N ALA A 253 3.85 75.76 10.48
CA ALA A 253 4.59 74.50 10.37
C ALA A 253 3.94 73.37 11.20
N TYR A 254 3.51 73.63 12.44
CA TYR A 254 2.81 72.62 13.24
C TYR A 254 1.47 72.20 12.62
N GLN A 255 0.71 73.15 12.06
CA GLN A 255 -0.57 72.87 11.40
C GLN A 255 -0.38 72.04 10.13
N GLU A 256 0.64 72.36 9.32
CA GLU A 256 1.00 71.59 8.13
C GLU A 256 1.41 70.16 8.51
N ILE A 257 2.30 69.99 9.48
CA ILE A 257 2.69 68.66 9.98
C ILE A 257 1.46 67.90 10.50
N HIS A 258 0.62 68.52 11.33
CA HIS A 258 -0.61 67.90 11.84
C HIS A 258 -1.54 67.46 10.69
N SER A 259 -1.69 68.29 9.64
CA SER A 259 -2.49 67.96 8.47
C SER A 259 -1.93 66.77 7.66
N MET A 260 -0.60 66.62 7.59
CA MET A 260 0.04 65.47 6.94
C MET A 260 -0.30 64.16 7.66
N PHE A 261 -0.54 64.21 8.97
CA PHE A 261 -0.96 63.07 9.78
C PHE A 261 -2.48 62.83 9.82
N SER A 262 -3.29 63.61 9.10
CA SER A 262 -4.76 63.47 9.10
C SER A 262 -5.32 62.35 8.19
N GLY A 263 -4.44 61.56 7.56
CA GLY A 263 -4.81 60.36 6.81
C GLY A 263 -5.27 59.19 7.69
N VAL A 264 -5.93 58.19 7.09
CA VAL A 264 -6.39 56.96 7.77
C VAL A 264 -5.18 56.22 8.36
N GLY A 265 -5.06 56.29 9.67
CA GLY A 265 -3.88 55.87 10.43
C GLY A 265 -4.24 54.95 11.59
N ALA A 266 -3.29 54.13 12.03
CA ALA A 266 -3.45 53.23 13.18
C ALA A 266 -3.58 54.01 14.51
N ALA A 267 -4.10 53.38 15.56
CA ALA A 267 -4.37 54.02 16.87
C ALA A 267 -3.15 54.74 17.51
N MET A 268 -1.92 54.37 17.14
CA MET A 268 -0.69 55.02 17.60
C MET A 268 -0.46 56.39 16.93
N GLU A 269 -0.89 56.55 15.68
CA GLU A 269 -0.85 57.81 14.95
C GLU A 269 -1.86 58.82 15.51
N ASP A 270 -2.99 58.34 16.03
CA ASP A 270 -3.99 59.18 16.68
C ASP A 270 -3.43 59.88 17.93
N GLN A 271 -2.53 59.22 18.69
CA GLN A 271 -1.91 59.85 19.86
C GLN A 271 -0.97 60.99 19.46
N ILE A 272 -0.08 60.76 18.50
CA ILE A 272 0.86 61.78 18.00
C ILE A 272 0.07 62.94 17.38
N ARG A 273 -0.99 62.64 16.64
CA ARG A 273 -1.90 63.62 16.08
C ARG A 273 -2.54 64.49 17.17
N ASN A 274 -3.07 63.87 18.23
CA ASN A 274 -3.68 64.60 19.35
C ASN A 274 -2.67 65.50 20.08
N GLU A 275 -1.44 65.03 20.29
CA GLU A 275 -0.36 65.82 20.92
C GLU A 275 0.06 67.01 20.04
N LEU A 276 0.28 66.79 18.75
CA LEU A 276 0.57 67.87 17.78
C LEU A 276 -0.58 68.86 17.65
N GLY A 277 -1.82 68.37 17.65
CA GLY A 277 -3.03 69.20 17.64
C GLY A 277 -3.09 70.10 18.88
N GLY A 278 -2.88 69.53 20.06
CA GLY A 278 -2.80 70.27 21.31
C GLY A 278 -1.68 71.32 21.33
N MET A 279 -0.49 70.99 20.80
CA MET A 279 0.62 71.94 20.66
C MET A 279 0.28 73.10 19.71
N SER A 280 -0.32 72.80 18.56
CA SER A 280 -0.78 73.81 17.60
C SER A 280 -1.86 74.72 18.21
N GLU A 281 -2.84 74.15 18.91
CA GLU A 281 -3.88 74.91 19.59
C GLU A 281 -3.31 75.82 20.69
N SER A 282 -2.39 75.30 21.50
CA SER A 282 -1.68 76.05 22.54
C SER A 282 -0.84 77.19 21.93
N ALA A 283 -0.01 76.90 20.94
CA ALA A 283 0.80 77.90 20.24
C ALA A 283 -0.07 78.98 19.58
N GLY A 284 -1.19 78.59 18.96
CA GLY A 284 -2.16 79.53 18.38
C GLY A 284 -2.92 80.34 19.43
N GLY A 285 -3.18 79.76 20.60
CA GLY A 285 -3.70 80.47 21.78
C GLY A 285 -2.72 81.52 22.27
N MET A 286 -1.45 81.15 22.46
CA MET A 286 -0.37 82.04 22.87
C MET A 286 -0.19 83.18 21.86
N LEU A 287 -0.11 82.88 20.56
CA LEU A 287 0.06 83.90 19.52
C LEU A 287 -1.11 84.90 19.55
N ARG A 288 -2.35 84.42 19.71
CA ARG A 288 -3.53 85.30 19.87
C ARG A 288 -3.43 86.15 21.13
N SER A 289 -3.02 85.57 22.26
CA SER A 289 -2.80 86.29 23.51
C SER A 289 -1.77 87.40 23.33
N LEU A 290 -0.61 87.10 22.72
CA LEU A 290 0.42 88.08 22.40
C LEU A 290 -0.09 89.19 21.47
N HIS A 291 -0.91 88.87 20.47
CA HIS A 291 -1.56 89.88 19.62
C HIS A 291 -2.49 90.80 20.44
N TYR A 292 -3.28 90.25 21.36
CA TYR A 292 -4.14 91.06 22.23
C TYR A 292 -3.32 91.93 23.18
N ILE A 293 -2.31 91.37 23.85
CA ILE A 293 -1.41 92.12 24.73
C ILE A 293 -0.72 93.22 23.94
N LYS A 294 -0.12 92.91 22.79
CA LYS A 294 0.53 93.89 21.92
C LYS A 294 -0.44 95.03 21.60
N ARG A 295 -1.63 94.70 21.08
CA ARG A 295 -2.65 95.69 20.70
C ARG A 295 -3.07 96.57 21.88
N ASP A 296 -3.31 95.97 23.03
CA ASP A 296 -3.77 96.68 24.22
C ASP A 296 -2.66 97.58 24.78
N VAL A 297 -1.41 97.10 24.75
CA VAL A 297 -0.21 97.89 25.11
C VAL A 297 0.01 99.02 24.11
N GLU A 298 -0.11 98.78 22.81
CA GLU A 298 0.00 99.84 21.79
C GLU A 298 -1.07 100.90 21.99
N ALA A 299 -2.32 100.49 22.22
CA ALA A 299 -3.42 101.40 22.50
C ALA A 299 -3.18 102.20 23.78
N PHE A 300 -2.68 101.55 24.83
CA PHE A 300 -2.30 102.20 26.08
C PHE A 300 -1.17 103.22 25.87
N LEU A 301 -0.08 102.83 25.21
CA LEU A 301 1.05 103.72 24.90
C LEU A 301 0.62 104.88 23.98
N ALA A 302 -0.22 104.62 22.98
CA ALA A 302 -0.77 105.65 22.09
C ALA A 302 -1.61 106.67 22.87
N ARG A 303 -2.45 106.19 23.80
CA ARG A 303 -3.22 107.07 24.69
C ARG A 303 -2.31 107.93 25.57
N LEU A 304 -1.24 107.35 26.12
CA LEU A 304 -0.26 108.10 26.91
C LEU A 304 0.46 109.16 26.08
N ARG A 305 0.75 108.89 24.79
CA ARG A 305 1.36 109.85 23.87
C ARG A 305 0.40 111.00 23.53
N ALA A 306 -0.89 110.71 23.39
CA ALA A 306 -1.92 111.72 23.15
C ALA A 306 -2.14 112.63 24.37
N GLU A 307 -1.95 112.11 25.59
CA GLU A 307 -2.14 112.83 26.85
C GLU A 307 -0.86 112.84 27.71
N PRO A 308 0.15 113.69 27.41
CA PRO A 308 1.42 113.70 28.15
C PRO A 308 1.27 113.93 29.67
N GLY A 309 0.24 114.67 30.10
CA GLY A 309 -0.06 114.85 31.53
C GLY A 309 -0.50 113.56 32.24
N ALA A 310 -1.19 112.66 31.53
CA ALA A 310 -1.58 111.36 32.05
C ALA A 310 -0.36 110.44 32.23
N TRP A 311 0.63 110.52 31.33
CA TRP A 311 1.91 109.83 31.47
C TRP A 311 2.63 110.20 32.76
N PHE A 312 2.83 111.50 33.03
CA PHE A 312 3.49 111.95 34.27
C PHE A 312 2.68 111.58 35.53
N SER A 313 1.35 111.60 35.44
CA SER A 313 0.47 111.21 36.55
C SER A 313 0.58 109.72 36.89
N ILE A 314 0.60 108.86 35.87
CA ILE A 314 0.80 107.41 36.04
C ILE A 314 2.22 107.16 36.55
N LYS A 315 3.23 107.80 35.97
CA LYS A 315 4.63 107.68 36.41
C LYS A 315 4.83 108.09 37.86
N ALA A 316 4.21 109.19 38.31
CA ALA A 316 4.27 109.63 39.70
C ALA A 316 3.59 108.63 40.65
N LYS A 317 2.46 108.02 40.24
CA LYS A 317 1.79 106.97 41.02
C LYS A 317 2.66 105.71 41.13
N PHE A 318 3.21 105.22 40.01
CA PHE A 318 4.04 104.02 40.02
C PHE A 318 5.40 104.25 40.69
N GLY A 319 6.06 105.38 40.45
CA GLY A 319 7.35 105.71 41.07
C GLY A 319 7.30 105.92 42.59
N ASN A 320 6.12 106.25 43.15
CA ASN A 320 5.91 106.35 44.60
C ASN A 320 5.62 105.00 45.27
N ILE A 321 5.26 103.96 44.51
CA ILE A 321 4.96 102.62 45.03
C ILE A 321 6.26 101.81 45.23
N TRP A 322 7.34 102.17 44.55
CA TRP A 322 8.62 101.43 44.54
C TRP A 322 9.80 102.17 45.19
N ARG A 323 9.55 103.29 45.88
CA ARG A 323 10.50 103.89 46.83
C ARG A 323 10.22 103.40 48.23
#